data_AF-A0A953C8U1-F1
#
_entry.id   AF-A0A953C8U1-F1
#
_cell.length_a   1.000
_cell.length_b   1.000
_cell.length_c   1.000
_cell.angle_alpha   90.00
_cell.angle_beta   90.00
_cell.angle_gamma   90.00
#
_symmetry.space_group_name_H-M   'P 1'
#
loop_
_entity.id
_entity.type
_entity.pdbx_description
1 polymer ?
#
loop_
_entity_poly.entity_id
_entity_poly.type
_entity_poly.pdbx_seq_one_letter_code
_entity_poly.pdbx_strand_id
1 'polypeptide(L)' 'MPKPTLQQRLVDALIASGRGTVIESRSRKYITLKRPDGKFFYVGKAGALRFGRTVSDSMAAPDEFKQRLLAEAGHGS' A
#
# COMPACT_ATOMS: atom_id res chain seq x y z
N MET A 1 16.58 -15.40 -6.04
CA MET A 1 15.92 -14.37 -5.22
C MET A 1 14.43 -14.69 -5.14
N PRO A 2 13.79 -14.64 -3.95
CA PRO A 2 12.35 -14.84 -3.88
C PRO A 2 11.63 -13.74 -4.67
N LYS A 3 10.64 -14.12 -5.47
CA LYS A 3 9.80 -13.17 -6.21
C LYS A 3 9.13 -12.24 -5.18
N PRO A 4 9.18 -10.91 -5.36
CA PRO A 4 8.59 -9.98 -4.40
C PRO A 4 7.10 -10.29 -4.26
N THR A 5 6.64 -10.35 -3.01
CA THR A 5 5.23 -10.64 -2.69
C THR A 5 4.33 -9.52 -3.21
N LEU A 6 3.04 -9.81 -3.41
CA LEU A 6 2.09 -8.78 -3.82
C LEU A 6 2.03 -7.62 -2.80
N GLN A 7 2.16 -7.94 -1.50
CA GLN A 7 2.27 -6.93 -0.44
C GLN A 7 3.47 -6.01 -0.68
N GLN A 8 4.67 -6.57 -0.93
CA GLN A 8 5.87 -5.79 -1.14
C GLN A 8 5.75 -4.91 -2.39
N ARG A 9 5.27 -5.48 -3.50
CA ARG A 9 5.06 -4.73 -4.75
C ARG A 9 4.11 -3.54 -4.59
N LEU A 10 3.04 -3.70 -3.79
CA LEU A 10 2.12 -2.60 -3.49
C LEU A 10 2.77 -1.53 -2.61
N VAL A 11 3.54 -1.93 -1.59
CA VAL A 11 4.28 -1.00 -0.73
C VAL A 11 5.27 -0.20 -1.57
N ASP A 12 6.08 -0.88 -2.38
CA ASP A 12 7.08 -0.24 -3.24
C ASP A 12 6.42 0.71 -4.23
N ALA A 13 5.30 0.32 -4.85
CA ALA A 13 4.56 1.18 -5.77
C ALA A 13 3.99 2.44 -5.09
N LEU A 14 3.50 2.33 -3.85
CA LEU A 14 3.03 3.49 -3.08
C LEU A 14 4.16 4.46 -2.73
N ILE A 15 5.36 3.93 -2.43
CA ILE A 15 6.55 4.74 -2.15
C ILE A 15 7.06 5.40 -3.44
N ALA A 16 7.25 4.62 -4.50
CA ALA A 16 7.77 5.09 -5.78
C ALA A 16 6.88 6.17 -6.43
N SER A 17 5.56 6.06 -6.24
CA SER A 17 4.62 7.09 -6.71
C SER A 17 4.47 8.30 -5.79
N GLY A 18 5.23 8.38 -4.68
CA GLY A 18 5.15 9.46 -3.71
C GLY A 18 3.83 9.52 -2.94
N ARG A 19 3.01 8.46 -3.01
CA ARG A 19 1.67 8.41 -2.41
C ARG A 19 1.70 8.05 -0.92
N GLY A 20 2.78 7.44 -0.43
CA GLY A 20 2.94 7.22 1.00
C GLY A 20 4.34 6.84 1.44
N THR A 21 4.60 7.04 2.73
CA THR A 21 5.87 6.69 3.39
C THR A 21 5.60 5.66 4.46
N VAL A 22 6.39 4.58 4.50
CA VAL A 22 6.24 3.54 5.52
C VAL A 22 6.46 4.13 6.91
N ILE A 23 5.57 3.80 7.84
CA ILE A 23 5.69 4.14 9.24
C ILE A 23 5.63 2.88 10.09
N GLU A 24 6.24 2.94 11.28
CA GLU A 24 6.11 1.88 12.25
C GLU A 24 4.64 1.76 12.69
N SER A 25 4.09 0.55 12.57
CA SER A 25 2.72 0.25 12.97
C SER A 25 2.74 -0.69 14.17
N ARG A 26 1.88 -0.42 15.15
CA ARG A 26 1.65 -1.33 16.28
C ARG A 26 0.99 -2.65 15.84
N SER A 27 0.38 -2.67 14.65
CA SER A 27 -0.25 -3.88 14.10
C SER A 27 0.73 -4.69 13.25
N ARG A 28 0.93 -5.96 13.60
CA ARG A 28 1.70 -6.92 12.78
C ARG A 28 0.96 -7.39 11.52
N LYS A 29 -0.33 -7.04 11.39
CA LYS A 29 -1.19 -7.50 10.29
C LYS A 29 -1.00 -6.70 9.00
N TYR A 30 -0.59 -5.44 9.13
CA TYR A 30 -0.51 -4.50 8.01
C TYR A 30 0.81 -3.76 8.01
N ILE A 31 1.39 -3.58 6.83
CA ILE A 31 2.36 -2.51 6.61
C ILE A 31 1.57 -1.21 6.46
N THR A 32 1.93 -0.20 7.25
CA THR A 32 1.22 1.08 7.26
C THR A 32 2.06 2.13 6.57
N LEU A 33 1.47 2.88 5.65
CA LEU A 33 2.09 4.03 5.01
C LEU A 33 1.30 5.29 5.33
N LYS A 34 1.98 6.35 5.76
CA LYS A 34 1.39 7.68 5.93
C LYS A 34 1.29 8.36 4.58
N ARG A 35 0.12 8.91 4.28
CA ARG A 35 -0.18 9.70 3.08
C ARG A 35 0.12 11.18 3.32
N PRO A 36 0.36 11.98 2.26
CA PRO A 36 0.52 13.43 2.35
C PRO A 36 -0.69 14.15 2.96
N ASP A 37 -1.90 13.61 2.76
CA ASP A 37 -3.15 14.16 3.29
C ASP A 37 -3.43 13.81 4.75
N GLY A 38 -2.45 13.24 5.46
CA GLY A 38 -2.57 12.86 6.87
C GLY A 38 -3.38 11.58 7.12
N LYS A 39 -3.86 10.90 6.07
CA LYS A 39 -4.48 9.57 6.16
C LYS A 39 -3.43 8.47 6.02
N PHE A 40 -3.87 7.21 6.05
CA PHE A 40 -2.98 6.06 5.96
C PHE A 40 -3.41 5.09 4.85
N PHE A 41 -2.42 4.40 4.28
CA PHE A 41 -2.59 3.14 3.56
C PHE A 41 -2.25 1.98 4.49
N TYR A 42 -3.01 0.90 4.41
CA TYR A 42 -2.77 -0.35 5.12
C TYR A 42 -2.66 -1.49 4.10
N VAL A 43 -1.48 -2.12 4.03
CA VAL A 43 -1.20 -3.22 3.09
C VAL A 43 -1.06 -4.53 3.85
N GLY A 44 -2.03 -5.42 3.65
CA GLY A 44 -2.05 -6.76 4.24
C GLY A 44 -1.22 -7.76 3.45
N LYS A 45 -0.86 -8.87 4.10
CA LYS A 45 0.01 -9.93 3.56
C LYS A 45 -0.41 -10.49 2.21
N ALA A 46 -1.71 -10.64 1.97
CA ALA A 46 -2.27 -11.17 0.72
C ALA A 46 -2.49 -10.09 -0.36
N GLY A 47 -1.91 -8.89 -0.23
CA GLY A 47 -2.15 -7.78 -1.16
C GLY A 47 -3.48 -7.05 -0.94
N ALA A 48 -4.08 -7.21 0.24
CA ALA A 48 -5.22 -6.42 0.65
C ALA A 48 -4.77 -4.97 0.88
N LEU A 49 -5.17 -4.05 0.02
CA LEU A 49 -4.90 -2.62 0.17
C LEU A 49 -6.14 -1.94 0.74
N ARG A 50 -5.95 -1.14 1.79
CA ARG A 50 -6.99 -0.32 2.41
C ARG A 50 -6.50 1.10 2.61
N PHE A 51 -7.41 2.06 2.71
CA PHE A 51 -7.08 3.44 3.07
C PHE A 51 -8.10 4.04 4.04
N GLY A 52 -7.64 4.89 4.96
CA GLY A 52 -8.49 5.54 5.96
C GLY A 52 -7.70 6.27 7.03
N ARG A 53 -8.41 6.85 8.02
CA ARG A 53 -7.77 7.51 9.17
C ARG A 53 -7.27 6.51 10.22
N THR A 54 -7.97 5.40 10.36
CA THR A 54 -7.60 4.27 11.23
C THR A 54 -7.84 2.96 10.49
N VAL A 55 -7.36 1.83 11.04
CA VAL A 55 -7.64 0.50 10.47
C VAL A 55 -9.15 0.23 10.47
N SER A 56 -9.87 0.55 11.54
CA SER A 56 -11.32 0.32 11.67
C SER A 56 -12.15 1.21 10.76
N ASP A 57 -11.70 2.44 10.52
CA ASP A 57 -12.32 3.43 9.64
C ASP A 57 -11.82 3.33 8.19
N SER A 58 -11.06 2.28 7.87
CA SER A 58 -10.49 2.11 6.52
C SER A 58 -11.45 1.38 5.59
N MET A 59 -11.43 1.77 4.32
CA MET A 59 -12.12 1.09 3.23
C MET A 59 -11.13 0.32 2.37
N ALA A 60 -11.59 -0.76 1.75
CA ALA A 60 -10.78 -1.50 0.78
C ALA A 60 -10.56 -0.63 -0.46
N ALA A 61 -9.33 -0.62 -0.98
CA ALA A 61 -9.05 0.02 -2.25
C ALA A 61 -9.73 -0.77 -3.38
N PRO A 62 -10.36 -0.10 -4.36
CA PRO A 62 -10.89 -0.75 -5.55
C PRO A 62 -9.81 -1.59 -6.26
N ASP A 63 -10.22 -2.68 -6.89
CA ASP A 63 -9.28 -3.54 -7.61
C ASP A 63 -8.57 -2.79 -8.74
N GLU A 64 -9.29 -1.92 -9.45
CA GLU A 64 -8.73 -1.06 -10.50
C GLU A 64 -7.60 -0.16 -9.96
N PHE A 65 -7.76 0.40 -8.76
CA PHE A 65 -6.73 1.22 -8.13
C PHE A 65 -5.45 0.41 -7.89
N LYS A 66 -5.59 -0.82 -7.38
CA LYS A 66 -4.43 -1.72 -7.17
C LYS A 66 -3.76 -2.09 -8.50
N GLN A 67 -4.55 -2.39 -9.54
CA GLN A 67 -4.02 -2.74 -10.86
C GLN A 67 -3.27 -1.57 -11.48
N ARG A 68 -3.85 -0.37 -11.46
CA ARG A 68 -3.21 0.85 -11.98
C ARG A 68 -1.93 1.17 -11.22
N LEU A 69 -1.95 1.09 -9.89
CA LEU A 69 -0.77 1.32 -9.06
C LEU A 69 0.38 0.37 -9.41
N LEU A 70 0.08 -0.91 -9.64
CA LEU A 70 1.07 -1.92 -10.02
C LEU A 70 1.54 -1.76 -11.47
N ALA A 71 0.69 -1.28 -12.37
CA ALA A 71 1.04 -0.98 -13.76
C ALA A 71 1.96 0.24 -13.86
N GLU A 72 1.64 1.33 -13.14
CA GLU A 72 2.47 2.54 -13.05
C GLU A 72 3.87 2.22 -12.51
N ALA A 73 3.97 1.36 -11.49
CA ALA A 73 5.26 0.94 -10.95
C ALA A 73 6.04 -0.02 -11.85
N GLY A 74 5.36 -0.72 -12.78
CA GLY A 74 5.99 -1.67 -13.70
C GLY A 74 6.45 -1.06 -15.03
N HIS A 75 6.04 0.16 -15.37
CA HIS A 75 6.34 0.82 -16.64
C HIS A 75 7.50 1.83 -16.55
N GLY A 76 8.15 1.94 -15.40
CA GLY A 76 9.32 2.80 -15.16
C GLY A 76 10.65 2.05 -15.17
N SER A 77 10.87 1.18 -16.17
CA SER A 77 12.17 0.53 -16.44
C SER A 77 12.79 1.07 -17.72
#